data_AF-A0A0S8AAW5-F1
#
_entry.id   AF-A0A0S8AAW5-F1
#
_cell.length_a   1.000
_cell.length_b   1.000
_cell.length_c   1.000
_cell.angle_alpha   90.00
_cell.angle_beta   90.00
_cell.angle_gamma   90.00
#
_symmetry.space_group_name_H-M   'P 1'
#
loop_
_entity.id
_entity.type
_entity.pdbx_description
1 polymer ?
#
loop_
_entity_poly.entity_id
_entity_poly.type
_entity_poly.pdbx_seq_one_letter_code
_entity_poly.pdbx_strand_id
1 'polypeptide(L)'
;LGKSPVDPKRLISKKEFKKHLLSPDAYGEEVANSSAIVLDVRDRFQREALSIFVGRERRAYLDDKKKLDSYIDRAKREGKTLLVHDAAGKQVQWLQYYLEDKGLKSYYFMDGGIAAYYDQLKAEFEKN
;
A
#
# COMPACT_ATOMS: atom_id res chain seq x y z
N LEU A 1 0.59 4.27 -14.93
CA LEU A 1 1.86 3.50 -15.05
C LEU A 1 1.89 2.88 -16.45
N GLY A 2 2.87 3.19 -17.30
CA GLY A 2 2.73 2.98 -18.75
C GLY A 2 4.05 2.80 -19.49
N LYS A 3 4.82 1.75 -19.17
CA LYS A 3 5.87 1.26 -20.05
C LYS A 3 5.53 -0.17 -20.45
N SER A 4 5.26 -0.38 -21.74
CA SER A 4 5.08 -1.69 -22.36
C SER A 4 6.13 -1.86 -23.46
N PRO A 5 6.76 -3.04 -23.59
CA PRO A 5 6.65 -4.19 -22.69
C PRO A 5 7.45 -3.95 -21.40
N VAL A 6 6.94 -4.44 -20.26
CA VAL A 6 7.74 -4.59 -19.04
C VAL A 6 8.78 -5.67 -19.31
N ASP A 7 10.06 -5.35 -19.08
CA ASP A 7 11.14 -6.32 -19.17
C ASP A 7 10.84 -7.52 -18.26
N PRO A 8 10.67 -8.74 -18.80
CA PRO A 8 10.36 -9.93 -18.01
C PRO A 8 11.39 -10.23 -16.92
N LYS A 9 12.65 -9.84 -17.12
CA LYS A 9 13.72 -9.99 -16.12
C LYS A 9 13.56 -9.06 -14.93
N ARG A 10 12.77 -8.00 -15.09
CA ARG A 10 12.42 -7.07 -14.02
C ARG A 10 11.14 -7.48 -13.29
N LEU A 11 10.45 -8.54 -13.73
CA LEU A 11 9.26 -9.06 -13.06
C LEU A 11 9.61 -9.54 -11.64
N ILE A 12 8.93 -8.98 -10.66
CA ILE A 12 9.00 -9.32 -9.25
C ILE A 12 8.27 -10.65 -9.14
N SER A 13 9.00 -11.66 -8.67
CA SER A 13 8.39 -12.96 -8.42
C SER A 13 7.30 -12.84 -7.36
N LYS A 14 6.32 -13.75 -7.39
CA LYS A 14 5.29 -13.82 -6.34
C LYS A 14 5.90 -13.93 -4.93
N LYS A 15 7.06 -14.57 -4.80
CA LYS A 15 7.79 -14.68 -3.53
C LYS A 15 8.32 -13.32 -3.07
N GLU A 16 8.92 -12.54 -3.96
CA GLU A 16 9.42 -11.20 -3.62
C GLU A 16 8.29 -10.22 -3.31
N PHE A 17 7.17 -10.31 -4.02
CA PHE A 17 5.98 -9.51 -3.69
C PHE A 17 5.47 -9.80 -2.28
N LYS A 18 5.36 -11.10 -1.93
CA LYS A 18 4.88 -11.54 -0.62
C LYS A 18 5.75 -11.08 0.56
N LYS A 19 7.04 -10.78 0.36
CA LYS A 19 7.90 -10.24 1.43
C LYS A 19 7.47 -8.85 1.90
N HIS A 20 6.75 -8.13 1.05
CA HIS A 20 6.27 -6.78 1.34
C HIS A 20 4.77 -6.78 1.68
N LEU A 21 4.18 -7.93 1.98
CA LEU A 21 2.78 -8.01 2.44
C LEU A 21 2.74 -8.13 3.96
N LEU A 22 1.92 -7.29 4.59
CA LEU A 22 1.53 -7.40 5.99
C LEU A 22 0.08 -7.88 6.06
N SER A 23 -0.24 -8.72 7.05
CA SER A 23 -1.64 -9.00 7.38
C SER A 23 -2.36 -7.70 7.79
N PRO A 24 -3.70 -7.64 7.75
CA PRO A 24 -4.42 -6.44 8.16
C PRO A 24 -4.09 -6.03 9.61
N ASP A 25 -3.95 -6.99 10.53
CA ASP A 25 -3.46 -6.75 11.90
C ASP A 25 -2.10 -6.07 11.96
N ALA A 26 -1.07 -6.71 11.38
CA ALA A 26 0.29 -6.21 11.42
C ALA A 26 0.40 -4.84 10.73
N TYR A 27 -0.37 -4.64 9.65
CA TYR A 27 -0.47 -3.33 9.00
C TYR A 27 -1.10 -2.30 9.95
N GLY A 28 -2.18 -2.63 10.63
CA GLY A 28 -2.84 -1.76 11.61
C GLY A 28 -1.93 -1.37 12.77
N GLU A 29 -1.18 -2.34 13.31
CA GLU A 29 -0.16 -2.11 14.34
C GLU A 29 0.94 -1.16 13.86
N GLU A 30 1.45 -1.35 12.65
CA GLU A 30 2.43 -0.45 12.05
C GLU A 30 1.86 0.96 11.85
N VAL A 31 0.60 1.09 11.44
CA VAL A 31 -0.08 2.38 11.34
C VAL A 31 -0.18 3.06 12.71
N ALA A 32 -0.47 2.32 13.77
CA ALA A 32 -0.63 2.87 15.12
C ALA A 32 0.71 3.28 15.75
N ASN A 33 1.70 2.38 15.68
CA ASN A 33 2.88 2.41 16.54
C ASN A 33 4.13 3.02 15.87
N SER A 34 4.09 3.27 14.57
CA SER A 34 5.24 3.83 13.84
C SER A 34 5.00 5.27 13.38
N SER A 35 6.06 5.89 12.84
CA SER A 35 5.98 7.18 12.12
C SER A 35 5.84 7.01 10.60
N ALA A 36 5.42 5.82 10.14
CA ALA A 36 5.30 5.49 8.74
C ALA A 36 4.35 6.44 7.98
N ILE A 37 4.63 6.62 6.69
CA ILE A 37 3.75 7.34 5.77
C ILE A 37 2.72 6.34 5.27
N VAL A 38 1.45 6.59 5.52
CA VAL A 38 0.34 5.70 5.13
C VAL A 38 -0.37 6.27 3.91
N LEU A 39 -0.41 5.53 2.81
CA LEU A 39 -1.07 5.92 1.57
C LEU A 39 -2.28 5.06 1.25
N ASP A 40 -3.40 5.73 1.04
CA ASP A 40 -4.59 5.19 0.38
C ASP A 40 -4.46 5.43 -1.13
N VAL A 41 -4.29 4.36 -1.90
CA VAL A 41 -4.05 4.42 -3.35
C VAL A 41 -5.25 3.93 -4.18
N ARG A 42 -6.39 3.64 -3.52
CA ARG A 42 -7.64 3.23 -4.19
C ARG A 42 -8.04 4.22 -5.27
N ASP A 43 -8.64 3.72 -6.35
CA ASP A 43 -9.16 4.57 -7.42
C ASP A 43 -10.15 5.63 -6.91
N ARG A 44 -10.15 6.81 -7.55
CA ARG A 44 -11.01 7.95 -7.21
C ARG A 44 -12.50 7.59 -7.14
N PHE A 45 -12.94 6.69 -8.01
CA PHE A 45 -14.33 6.26 -8.15
C PHE A 45 -14.71 5.14 -7.17
N GLN A 46 -13.74 4.47 -6.53
CA GLN A 46 -13.99 3.39 -5.56
C GLN A 46 -14.16 3.87 -4.11
N ARG A 47 -14.20 5.19 -3.88
CA ARG A 47 -14.16 5.79 -2.55
C ARG A 47 -15.52 6.29 -2.05
N GLU A 48 -16.58 5.52 -2.31
CA GLU A 48 -17.81 5.65 -1.50
C GLU A 48 -17.56 5.26 -0.03
N ALA A 49 -16.47 4.53 0.25
CA ALA A 49 -16.08 4.13 1.60
C ALA A 49 -15.27 5.20 2.35
N LEU A 50 -15.50 5.26 3.67
CA LEU A 50 -14.80 6.13 4.62
C LEU A 50 -13.29 5.83 4.68
N SER A 51 -12.55 6.79 5.25
CA SER A 51 -11.15 6.58 5.65
C SER A 51 -11.09 5.51 6.74
N ILE A 52 -10.23 4.50 6.60
CA ILE A 52 -10.09 3.44 7.61
C ILE A 52 -9.07 3.81 8.70
N PHE A 53 -8.10 4.66 8.38
CA PHE A 53 -7.13 5.20 9.35
C PHE A 53 -7.21 6.72 9.43
N VAL A 54 -8.29 7.21 10.04
CA VAL A 54 -8.61 8.64 10.14
C VAL A 54 -7.41 9.44 10.70
N GLY A 55 -6.98 10.48 9.97
CA GLY A 55 -5.85 11.34 10.34
C GLY A 55 -4.47 10.76 10.04
N ARG A 56 -4.33 9.43 9.95
CA ARG A 56 -3.06 8.74 9.69
C ARG A 56 -2.77 8.56 8.20
N GLU A 57 -3.79 8.34 7.38
CA GLU A 57 -3.60 8.12 5.94
C GLU A 57 -3.55 9.42 5.11
N ARG A 58 -2.91 9.33 3.95
CA ARG A 58 -2.90 10.35 2.91
C ARG A 58 -3.35 9.73 1.59
N ARG A 59 -4.13 10.48 0.80
CA ARG A 59 -4.60 10.00 -0.50
C ARG A 59 -3.52 10.20 -1.56
N ALA A 60 -3.16 9.14 -2.27
CA ALA A 60 -2.26 9.20 -3.41
C ALA A 60 -2.69 8.15 -4.45
N TYR A 61 -3.64 8.51 -5.30
CA TYR A 61 -4.19 7.62 -6.32
C TYR A 61 -3.09 6.98 -7.18
N LEU A 62 -3.27 5.72 -7.58
CA LEU A 62 -2.28 4.99 -8.40
C LEU A 62 -1.95 5.69 -9.74
N ASP A 63 -2.87 6.50 -10.26
CA ASP A 63 -2.69 7.29 -11.47
C ASP A 63 -2.01 8.66 -11.22
N ASP A 64 -1.96 9.13 -9.97
CA ASP A 64 -1.32 10.40 -9.58
C ASP A 64 0.17 10.19 -9.28
N LYS A 65 0.93 9.98 -10.35
CA LYS A 65 2.38 9.74 -10.29
C LYS A 65 3.13 10.86 -9.55
N LYS A 66 2.74 12.13 -9.75
CA LYS A 66 3.41 13.28 -9.11
C LYS A 66 3.27 13.21 -7.60
N LYS A 67 2.07 12.87 -7.11
CA LYS A 67 1.82 12.75 -5.68
C LYS A 67 2.51 11.52 -5.08
N LEU A 68 2.45 10.38 -5.75
CA LEU A 68 3.22 9.20 -5.35
C LEU A 68 4.72 9.51 -5.23
N ASP A 69 5.30 10.14 -6.26
CA ASP A 69 6.72 10.54 -6.25
C ASP A 69 7.06 11.42 -5.05
N SER A 70 6.22 12.41 -4.73
CA SER A 70 6.45 13.27 -3.58
C SER A 70 6.48 12.52 -2.24
N TYR A 71 5.65 11.48 -2.07
CA TYR A 71 5.66 10.66 -0.86
C TYR A 71 6.81 9.66 -0.83
N ILE A 72 7.19 9.09 -1.99
CA ILE A 72 8.34 8.20 -2.12
C ILE A 72 9.63 8.95 -1.78
N ASP A 73 9.82 10.13 -2.36
CA ASP A 73 11.00 10.96 -2.11
C ASP A 73 11.05 11.42 -0.65
N ARG A 74 9.89 11.74 -0.07
CA ARG A 74 9.78 12.04 1.36
C ARG A 74 10.17 10.84 2.23
N ALA A 75 9.66 9.64 1.93
CA ALA A 75 9.97 8.42 2.67
C ALA A 75 11.48 8.15 2.64
N LYS A 76 12.11 8.26 1.47
CA LYS A 76 13.56 8.10 1.30
C LYS A 76 14.35 9.14 2.09
N ARG A 77 13.98 10.42 1.98
CA ARG A 77 14.68 11.53 2.65
C ARG A 77 14.56 11.45 4.17
N GLU A 78 13.39 11.05 4.67
CA GLU A 78 13.12 10.96 6.12
C GLU A 78 13.46 9.59 6.72
N GLY A 79 13.91 8.62 5.90
CA GLY A 79 14.18 7.25 6.36
C GLY A 79 12.94 6.52 6.88
N LYS A 80 11.76 6.85 6.36
CA LYS A 80 10.47 6.32 6.82
C LYS A 80 9.99 5.15 5.98
N THR A 81 9.31 4.22 6.63
CA THR A 81 8.52 3.18 5.97
C THR A 81 7.32 3.79 5.24
N LEU A 82 7.03 3.29 4.05
CA LEU A 82 5.83 3.62 3.29
C LEU A 82 4.84 2.45 3.37
N LEU A 83 3.71 2.68 4.03
CA LEU A 83 2.60 1.73 4.11
C LEU A 83 1.56 2.09 3.05
N VAL A 84 1.13 1.12 2.25
CA VAL A 84 0.21 1.37 1.14
C VAL A 84 -0.93 0.35 1.15
N HIS A 85 -2.16 0.80 0.88
CA HIS A 85 -3.29 -0.10 0.65
C HIS A 85 -4.15 0.34 -0.53
N ASP A 86 -4.67 -0.64 -1.27
CA ASP A 86 -5.75 -0.47 -2.24
C ASP A 86 -7.03 -1.17 -1.72
N ALA A 87 -8.01 -1.38 -2.58
CA ALA A 87 -9.25 -2.03 -2.19
C ALA A 87 -9.10 -3.55 -1.92
N ALA A 88 -8.21 -4.26 -2.63
CA ALA A 88 -8.27 -5.72 -2.75
C ALA A 88 -6.90 -6.44 -2.75
N GLY A 89 -5.80 -5.74 -2.52
CA GLY A 89 -4.42 -6.23 -2.57
C GLY A 89 -3.86 -6.50 -3.97
N LYS A 90 -4.55 -6.09 -5.05
CA LYS A 90 -4.22 -6.51 -6.43
C LYS A 90 -3.50 -5.45 -7.26
N GLN A 91 -3.85 -4.18 -7.07
CA GLN A 91 -3.28 -3.08 -7.85
C GLN A 91 -1.90 -2.65 -7.32
N VAL A 92 -1.58 -3.01 -6.08
CA VAL A 92 -0.31 -2.70 -5.42
C VAL A 92 0.90 -3.46 -5.99
N GLN A 93 0.69 -4.57 -6.71
CA GLN A 93 1.81 -5.30 -7.32
C GLN A 93 2.54 -4.43 -8.37
N TRP A 94 1.81 -3.66 -9.17
CA TRP A 94 2.41 -2.71 -10.13
C TRP A 94 3.16 -1.58 -9.42
N LEU A 95 2.65 -1.14 -8.28
CA LEU A 95 3.31 -0.14 -7.46
C LEU A 95 4.62 -0.67 -6.89
N GLN A 96 4.73 -1.95 -6.56
CA GLN A 96 5.98 -2.53 -6.06
C GLN A 96 7.14 -2.32 -7.03
N TYR A 97 6.93 -2.63 -8.32
CA TYR A 97 7.92 -2.37 -9.36
C TYR A 97 8.39 -0.92 -9.38
N TYR A 98 7.43 -0.02 -9.21
CA TYR A 98 7.67 1.40 -9.22
C TYR A 98 8.50 1.85 -8.01
N LEU A 99 8.20 1.33 -6.82
CA LEU A 99 8.96 1.60 -5.60
C LEU A 99 10.40 1.06 -5.69
N GLU A 100 10.56 -0.15 -6.22
CA GLU A 100 11.86 -0.79 -6.44
C GLU A 100 12.72 -0.03 -7.45
N ASP A 101 12.14 0.40 -8.59
CA ASP A 101 12.81 1.23 -9.61
C ASP A 101 13.23 2.60 -9.04
N LYS A 102 12.43 3.15 -8.12
CA LYS A 102 12.75 4.40 -7.38
C LYS A 102 13.75 4.19 -6.24
N GLY A 103 14.14 2.95 -5.95
CA GLY A 103 15.10 2.59 -4.91
C GLY A 103 14.57 2.76 -3.48
N LEU A 104 13.24 2.78 -3.27
CA LEU A 104 12.66 2.71 -1.93
C LEU A 104 12.56 1.24 -1.52
N LYS A 105 13.18 0.85 -0.40
CA LYS A 105 13.18 -0.53 0.09
C LYS A 105 12.27 -0.77 1.30
N SER A 106 12.08 0.25 2.14
CA SER A 106 11.19 0.17 3.30
C SER A 106 9.76 0.53 2.91
N TYR A 107 9.02 -0.46 2.44
CA TYR A 107 7.60 -0.31 2.14
C TYR A 107 6.86 -1.62 2.36
N TYR A 108 5.56 -1.52 2.66
CA TYR A 108 4.68 -2.67 2.81
C TYR A 108 3.29 -2.37 2.27
N PHE A 109 2.62 -3.42 1.81
CA PHE A 109 1.23 -3.41 1.39
C PHE A 109 0.37 -4.19 2.39
N MET A 110 -0.89 -3.79 2.51
CA MET A 110 -1.89 -4.58 3.23
C MET A 110 -2.31 -5.78 2.37
N ASP A 111 -2.09 -6.99 2.85
CA ASP A 111 -2.54 -8.21 2.19
C ASP A 111 -4.06 -8.23 2.10
N GLY A 112 -4.58 -8.53 0.92
CA GLY A 112 -6.01 -8.45 0.60
C GLY A 112 -6.63 -7.04 0.62
N GLY A 113 -5.84 -5.99 0.90
CA GLY A 113 -6.29 -4.60 0.93
C GLY A 113 -7.40 -4.33 1.96
N ILE A 114 -8.16 -3.26 1.74
CA ILE A 114 -9.24 -2.86 2.65
C ILE A 114 -10.33 -3.94 2.79
N ALA A 115 -10.61 -4.72 1.76
CA ALA A 115 -11.60 -5.79 1.84
C ALA A 115 -11.24 -6.80 2.94
N ALA A 116 -9.99 -7.26 2.98
CA ALA A 116 -9.53 -8.19 4.01
C ALA A 116 -9.55 -7.58 5.41
N TYR A 117 -9.25 -6.28 5.53
CA TYR A 117 -9.38 -5.57 6.80
C TYR A 117 -10.83 -5.57 7.32
N TYR A 118 -11.81 -5.29 6.47
CA TYR A 118 -13.22 -5.34 6.86
C TYR A 118 -13.71 -6.76 7.19
N ASP A 119 -13.29 -7.76 6.41
CA ASP A 119 -13.64 -9.16 6.68
C ASP A 119 -13.12 -9.58 8.06
N GLN A 120 -11.91 -9.16 8.41
CA GLN A 120 -11.32 -9.44 9.71
C GLN A 120 -12.07 -8.75 10.85
N LEU A 121 -12.35 -7.44 10.72
CA LEU A 121 -13.15 -6.71 11.71
C LEU A 121 -14.51 -7.36 11.93
N LYS A 122 -15.19 -7.74 10.85
CA LYS A 122 -16.49 -8.43 10.94
C LYS A 122 -16.37 -9.74 11.70
N ALA A 123 -15.36 -10.55 11.40
CA ALA A 123 -15.13 -11.83 12.08
C ALA A 123 -14.78 -11.64 13.57
N GLU A 124 -14.16 -10.54 13.97
CA GLU A 124 -13.91 -10.20 15.37
C GLU A 124 -15.20 -9.77 16.10
N PHE A 125 -16.04 -8.97 15.46
CA PHE A 125 -17.34 -8.59 16.03
C PHE A 125 -18.27 -9.79 16.22
N GLU A 126 -18.26 -10.76 15.32
CA GLU A 126 -19.10 -11.97 15.41
C GLU A 126 -18.63 -12.96 16.49
N LYS A 127 -17.39 -12.80 17.01
CA LYS A 127 -16.84 -13.64 18.08
C LYS A 127 -17.09 -13.10 19.49
N ASN A 128 -17.53 -11.85 19.61
CA ASN A 128 -17.83 -11.16 20.87
C ASN A 128 -19.34 -11.12 21.12
#